data_AF-A0A1H7P095-F1
#
_entry.id   AF-A0A1H7P095-F1
#
_cell.length_a   1.000
_cell.length_b   1.000
_cell.length_c   1.000
_cell.angle_alpha   90.00
_cell.angle_beta   90.00
_cell.angle_gamma   90.00
#
_symmetry.space_group_name_H-M   'P 1'
#
loop_
_entity.id
_entity.type
_entity.pdbx_description
1 polymer ?
#
loop_
_entity_poly.entity_id
_entity_poly.type
_entity_poly.pdbx_seq_one_letter_code
_entity_poly.pdbx_strand_id
1 'polypeptide(L)'
;MGQGVNRHSKALSNVFLFQGAYFLITGIWPLLNMESFMVATGPKQDTWLVEMVGLLAASIGLTFLVTSLRRQRLPVLLGYAAASSFLIMDILYVARGDISRIYLLDAALQAIFLTAMTIFIVKRPKQNR
;
A
#
# COMPACT_ATOMS: atom_id res chain seq x y z
N MET A 1 -30.76 -10.39 -21.19
CA MET A 1 -30.10 -9.14 -20.72
C MET A 1 -28.96 -9.40 -19.71
N GLY A 2 -28.14 -10.46 -19.86
CA GLY A 2 -27.10 -10.84 -18.86
C GLY A 2 -25.64 -10.78 -19.33
N GLN A 3 -25.38 -10.37 -20.58
CA GLN A 3 -24.02 -10.39 -21.15
C GLN A 3 -23.23 -9.08 -20.96
N GLY A 4 -23.92 -7.93 -20.82
CA GLY A 4 -23.26 -6.62 -20.66
C GLY A 4 -22.52 -6.47 -19.33
N VAL A 5 -23.17 -6.81 -18.21
CA VAL A 5 -22.62 -6.67 -16.85
C VAL A 5 -21.34 -7.49 -16.63
N ASN A 6 -21.25 -8.68 -17.25
CA ASN A 6 -20.08 -9.55 -17.16
C ASN A 6 -18.88 -9.04 -17.97
N ARG A 7 -19.09 -8.24 -19.02
CA ARG A 7 -18.01 -7.69 -19.84
C ARG A 7 -17.40 -6.44 -19.22
N HIS A 8 -18.23 -5.57 -18.64
CA HIS A 8 -17.77 -4.37 -17.93
C HIS A 8 -16.95 -4.70 -16.67
N SER A 9 -17.38 -5.68 -15.88
CA SER A 9 -16.64 -6.10 -14.68
C SER A 9 -15.28 -6.74 -15.00
N LYS A 10 -15.19 -7.55 -16.07
CA LYS A 10 -13.92 -8.11 -16.55
C LYS A 10 -12.97 -7.03 -17.07
N ALA A 11 -13.48 -6.07 -17.84
CA ALA A 11 -12.67 -4.96 -18.34
C ALA A 11 -12.08 -4.14 -17.20
N LEU A 12 -12.90 -3.78 -16.20
CA LEU A 12 -12.45 -3.06 -15.01
C LEU A 12 -11.43 -3.86 -14.20
N SER A 13 -11.65 -5.17 -14.02
CA SER A 13 -10.70 -6.05 -13.34
C SER A 13 -9.34 -6.11 -14.04
N ASN A 14 -9.33 -6.12 -15.38
CA ASN A 14 -8.08 -6.09 -16.15
C ASN A 14 -7.37 -4.74 -15.98
N VAL A 15 -8.10 -3.63 -16.01
CA VAL A 15 -7.53 -2.30 -15.74
C VAL A 15 -6.85 -2.26 -14.39
N PHE A 16 -7.52 -2.72 -13.32
CA PHE A 16 -6.90 -2.78 -11.99
C PHE A 16 -5.74 -3.76 -11.90
N LEU A 17 -5.76 -4.86 -12.66
CA LEU A 17 -4.63 -5.78 -12.73
C LEU A 17 -3.38 -5.08 -13.29
N PHE A 18 -3.52 -4.38 -14.41
CA PHE A 18 -2.40 -3.66 -15.04
C PHE A 18 -1.94 -2.47 -14.19
N GLN A 19 -2.88 -1.67 -13.68
CA GLN A 19 -2.55 -0.56 -12.80
C GLN A 19 -1.87 -1.05 -11.51
N GLY A 20 -2.33 -2.17 -10.97
CA GLY A 20 -1.77 -2.79 -9.78
C GLY A 20 -0.34 -3.27 -10.00
N ALA A 21 -0.08 -3.95 -11.12
CA ALA A 21 1.27 -4.36 -11.51
C ALA A 21 2.20 -3.15 -11.71
N TYR A 22 1.71 -2.12 -12.40
CA TYR A 22 2.46 -0.88 -12.63
C TYR A 22 2.86 -0.22 -11.31
N PHE A 23 1.91 0.03 -10.40
CA PHE A 23 2.20 0.64 -9.10
C PHE A 23 3.09 -0.22 -8.21
N LEU A 24 2.96 -1.54 -8.26
CA LEU A 24 3.84 -2.42 -7.49
C LEU A 24 5.28 -2.34 -8.00
N ILE A 25 5.49 -2.40 -9.32
CA ILE A 25 6.83 -2.34 -9.93
C ILE A 25 7.45 -0.97 -9.71
N THR A 26 6.75 0.11 -10.05
CA THR A 26 7.30 1.48 -9.94
C THR A 26 7.42 1.93 -8.50
N GLY A 27 6.55 1.46 -7.61
CA GLY A 27 6.62 1.76 -6.17
C GLY A 27 7.78 1.06 -5.46
N ILE A 28 8.09 -0.19 -5.85
CA ILE A 28 9.23 -0.95 -5.28
C ILE A 28 10.57 -0.46 -5.81
N TRP A 29 10.62 0.08 -7.03
CA TRP A 29 11.87 0.51 -7.66
C TRP A 29 12.74 1.45 -6.81
N PRO A 30 12.25 2.59 -6.26
CA PRO A 30 13.09 3.47 -5.44
C PRO A 30 13.56 2.82 -4.13
N LEU A 31 12.83 1.83 -3.61
CA LEU A 31 13.23 1.07 -2.41
C LEU A 31 14.37 0.09 -2.69
N LEU A 32 14.46 -0.44 -3.92
CA LEU A 32 15.53 -1.35 -4.34
C LEU A 32 16.78 -0.60 -4.82
N ASN A 33 16.59 0.46 -5.59
CA ASN A 33 17.68 1.24 -6.16
C ASN A 33 17.25 2.68 -6.46
N MET A 34 17.47 3.57 -5.48
CA MET A 34 17.17 5.00 -5.59
C MET A 34 17.96 5.68 -6.72
N GLU A 35 19.23 5.29 -6.96
CA GLU A 35 20.04 5.88 -8.02
C GLU A 35 19.46 5.60 -9.40
N SER A 36 19.12 4.35 -9.68
CA SER A 36 18.46 3.95 -10.93
C SER A 36 17.13 4.68 -11.14
N PHE A 37 16.35 4.84 -10.06
CA PHE A 37 15.11 5.60 -10.10
C PHE A 37 15.35 7.09 -10.44
N MET A 38 16.36 7.73 -9.84
CA MET A 38 16.72 9.11 -10.13
C MET A 38 17.34 9.30 -11.52
N VAL A 39 18.04 8.31 -12.06
CA VAL A 39 18.49 8.33 -13.47
C VAL A 39 17.30 8.42 -14.41
N ALA A 40 16.22 7.68 -14.13
CA ALA A 40 15.02 7.69 -14.96
C ALA A 40 14.10 8.90 -14.73
N THR A 41 14.05 9.43 -13.50
CA THR A 41 13.05 10.44 -13.09
C THR A 41 13.65 11.80 -12.74
N GLY A 42 14.97 11.96 -12.87
CA GLY A 42 15.72 13.13 -12.46
C GLY A 42 16.03 13.16 -10.94
N PRO A 43 16.91 14.07 -10.50
CA PRO A 43 17.36 14.16 -9.12
C PRO A 43 16.21 14.44 -8.14
N LYS A 44 16.38 13.98 -6.90
CA LYS A 44 15.41 14.13 -5.80
C LYS A 44 16.17 14.62 -4.56
N GLN A 45 15.63 15.64 -3.89
CA GLN A 45 16.21 16.18 -2.66
C GLN A 45 15.87 15.29 -1.47
N ASP A 46 14.58 15.00 -1.30
CA ASP A 46 14.07 14.19 -0.20
C ASP A 46 13.84 12.74 -0.65
N THR A 47 14.91 11.93 -0.61
CA THR A 47 14.83 10.51 -1.00
C THR A 47 13.90 9.71 -0.09
N TRP A 48 13.81 10.06 1.20
CA TRP A 48 12.89 9.42 2.15
C TRP A 48 11.42 9.54 1.71
N LEU A 49 11.04 10.69 1.15
CA LEU A 49 9.67 10.90 0.67
C LEU A 49 9.40 10.09 -0.60
N VAL A 50 10.40 9.90 -1.44
CA VAL A 50 10.30 9.05 -2.64
C VAL A 50 10.12 7.60 -2.24
N GLU A 51 10.90 7.09 -1.29
CA GLU A 51 10.72 5.73 -0.77
C GLU A 51 9.33 5.56 -0.13
N MET A 52 8.86 6.58 0.59
CA MET A 52 7.52 6.59 1.20
C MET A 52 6.39 6.50 0.18
N VAL A 53 6.40 7.38 -0.80
CA VAL A 53 5.41 7.36 -1.90
C VAL A 53 5.50 6.06 -2.68
N GLY A 54 6.72 5.54 -2.89
CA GLY A 54 6.96 4.25 -3.52
C GLY A 54 6.32 3.09 -2.76
N LEU A 55 6.52 3.02 -1.44
CA LEU A 55 5.95 1.97 -0.59
C LEU A 55 4.42 2.03 -0.52
N LEU A 56 3.84 3.25 -0.48
CA LEU A 56 2.39 3.44 -0.55
C LEU A 56 1.82 3.07 -1.93
N ALA A 57 2.50 3.42 -3.02
CA ALA A 57 2.13 2.98 -4.36
C ALA A 57 2.17 1.45 -4.45
N ALA A 58 3.21 0.80 -3.92
CA ALA A 58 3.31 -0.65 -3.85
C ALA A 58 2.15 -1.28 -3.05
N SER A 59 1.75 -0.65 -1.93
CA SER A 59 0.60 -1.08 -1.12
C SER A 59 -0.73 -1.00 -1.88
N ILE A 60 -0.95 0.08 -2.63
CA ILE A 60 -2.13 0.23 -3.51
C ILE A 60 -2.08 -0.83 -4.62
N GLY A 61 -0.92 -1.00 -5.26
CA GLY A 61 -0.72 -1.94 -6.35
C GLY A 61 -0.97 -3.38 -5.93
N LEU A 62 -0.42 -3.79 -4.78
CA LEU A 62 -0.68 -5.10 -4.18
C LEU A 62 -2.17 -5.31 -3.92
N THR A 63 -2.86 -4.28 -3.41
CA THR A 63 -4.30 -4.35 -3.16
C THR A 63 -5.07 -4.58 -4.46
N PHE A 64 -4.78 -3.83 -5.52
CA PHE A 64 -5.43 -4.02 -6.83
C PHE A 64 -5.18 -5.41 -7.41
N LEU A 65 -3.95 -5.91 -7.36
CA LEU A 65 -3.61 -7.26 -7.82
C LEU A 65 -4.38 -8.33 -7.05
N VAL A 66 -4.32 -8.32 -5.71
CA VAL A 66 -4.97 -9.35 -4.88
C VAL A 66 -6.48 -9.34 -5.07
N THR A 67 -7.07 -8.16 -5.19
CA THR A 67 -8.54 -8.01 -5.29
C THR A 67 -9.05 -8.38 -6.68
N SER A 68 -8.33 -8.04 -7.74
CA SER A 68 -8.62 -8.52 -9.10
C SER A 68 -8.48 -10.04 -9.23
N LEU A 69 -7.50 -10.65 -8.56
CA LEU A 69 -7.25 -12.09 -8.63
C LEU A 69 -8.17 -12.92 -7.71
N ARG A 70 -8.44 -12.45 -6.49
CA ARG A 70 -9.18 -13.21 -5.46
C ARG A 70 -10.61 -12.74 -5.20
N ARG A 71 -11.08 -11.67 -5.87
CA ARG A 71 -12.40 -11.03 -5.63
C ARG A 71 -12.68 -10.74 -4.13
N GLN A 72 -11.64 -10.35 -3.39
CA GLN A 72 -11.73 -10.12 -1.93
C GLN A 72 -12.03 -8.66 -1.58
N ARG A 73 -12.34 -8.39 -0.29
CA ARG A 73 -12.67 -7.06 0.23
C ARG A 73 -11.43 -6.14 0.23
N LEU A 74 -11.36 -5.26 -0.76
CA LEU A 74 -10.37 -4.19 -0.96
C LEU A 74 -9.93 -3.43 0.32
N PRO A 75 -10.83 -3.04 1.26
CA PRO A 75 -10.45 -2.10 2.31
C PRO A 75 -9.45 -2.64 3.35
N VAL A 76 -9.47 -3.95 3.63
CA VAL A 76 -8.66 -4.52 4.71
C VAL A 76 -7.19 -4.60 4.31
N LEU A 77 -6.90 -5.18 3.14
CA LEU A 77 -5.52 -5.31 2.67
C LEU A 77 -4.86 -3.93 2.52
N LEU A 78 -5.58 -2.97 1.93
CA LEU A 78 -5.07 -1.61 1.79
C LEU A 78 -4.81 -0.96 3.15
N GLY A 79 -5.73 -1.12 4.10
CA GLY A 79 -5.57 -0.60 5.46
C GLY A 79 -4.31 -1.12 6.16
N TYR A 80 -4.07 -2.44 6.10
CA TYR A 80 -2.85 -3.04 6.66
C TYR A 80 -1.58 -2.59 5.94
N ALA A 81 -1.59 -2.61 4.60
CA ALA A 81 -0.42 -2.30 3.80
C ALA A 81 -0.02 -0.82 3.97
N ALA A 82 -0.99 0.10 3.93
CA ALA A 82 -0.75 1.52 4.14
C ALA A 82 -0.27 1.81 5.57
N ALA A 83 -0.96 1.30 6.60
CA ALA A 83 -0.55 1.55 7.98
C ALA A 83 0.83 0.96 8.31
N SER A 84 1.15 -0.21 7.76
CA SER A 84 2.50 -0.79 7.89
C SER A 84 3.55 0.05 7.17
N SER A 85 3.22 0.62 6.01
CA SER A 85 4.14 1.49 5.26
C SER A 85 4.53 2.72 6.06
N PHE A 86 3.54 3.46 6.59
CA PHE A 86 3.79 4.63 7.45
C PHE A 86 4.56 4.24 8.72
N LEU A 87 4.10 3.22 9.44
CA LEU A 87 4.75 2.76 10.67
C LEU A 87 6.24 2.44 10.46
N ILE A 88 6.55 1.63 9.44
CA ILE A 88 7.92 1.19 9.16
C ILE A 88 8.79 2.40 8.83
N MET A 89 8.30 3.28 7.98
CA MET A 89 9.11 4.36 7.43
C MET A 89 9.32 5.49 8.43
N ASP A 90 8.30 5.84 9.22
CA ASP A 90 8.44 6.78 10.32
C ASP A 90 9.50 6.30 11.31
N ILE A 91 9.45 5.04 11.72
CA ILE A 91 10.45 4.47 12.64
C ILE A 91 11.84 4.47 12.01
N LEU A 92 11.97 4.00 10.76
CA LEU A 92 13.27 3.89 10.08
C LEU A 92 13.92 5.27 9.90
N TYR A 93 13.19 6.26 9.43
CA TYR A 93 13.75 7.58 9.13
C TYR A 93 13.91 8.46 10.37
N VAL A 94 13.08 8.29 11.41
CA VAL A 94 13.36 8.90 12.71
C VAL A 94 14.64 8.28 13.31
N ALA A 95 14.81 6.96 13.23
CA ALA A 95 15.98 6.29 13.78
C ALA A 95 17.28 6.65 13.04
N ARG A 96 17.21 6.91 11.73
CA ARG A 96 18.35 7.42 10.92
C ARG A 96 18.65 8.90 11.19
N GLY A 97 17.70 9.65 11.75
CA GLY A 97 17.83 11.09 12.01
C GLY A 97 17.46 11.97 10.82
N ASP A 98 16.84 11.41 9.79
CA ASP A 98 16.45 12.12 8.57
C ASP A 98 15.17 12.96 8.76
N ILE A 99 14.28 12.53 9.67
CA ILE A 99 13.02 13.23 9.98
C ILE A 99 12.86 13.48 11.48
N SER A 100 12.02 14.47 11.82
CA SER A 100 11.76 14.89 13.20
C SER A 100 11.11 13.77 14.04
N ARG A 101 11.46 13.71 15.33
CA ARG A 101 10.85 12.77 16.30
C ARG A 101 9.33 12.92 16.43
N ILE A 102 8.75 14.04 15.98
CA ILE A 102 7.29 14.22 15.95
C ILE A 102 6.58 13.14 15.11
N TYR A 103 7.26 12.56 14.11
CA TYR A 103 6.72 11.48 13.28
C TYR A 103 6.50 10.17 14.05
N LEU A 104 7.11 10.00 15.23
CA LEU A 104 6.79 8.87 16.12
C LEU A 104 5.34 8.91 16.63
N LEU A 105 4.71 10.09 16.64
CA LEU A 105 3.29 10.20 16.94
C LEU A 105 2.45 9.54 15.82
N ASP A 106 2.79 9.76 14.56
CA ASP A 106 2.10 9.10 13.45
C ASP A 106 2.35 7.59 13.50
N ALA A 107 3.59 7.16 13.68
CA ALA A 107 3.94 5.75 13.91
C ALA A 107 3.07 5.10 15.02
N ALA A 108 2.87 5.79 16.15
CA ALA A 108 2.00 5.30 17.23
C ALA A 108 0.53 5.17 16.78
N LEU A 109 0.01 6.14 16.02
CA LEU A 109 -1.35 6.07 15.46
C LEU A 109 -1.49 4.91 14.47
N GLN A 110 -0.51 4.68 13.60
CA GLN A 110 -0.51 3.55 12.66
C GLN A 110 -0.51 2.22 13.40
N ALA A 111 0.27 2.09 14.48
CA ALA A 111 0.27 0.90 15.33
C ALA A 111 -1.10 0.66 15.99
N ILE A 112 -1.78 1.72 16.44
CA ILE A 112 -3.16 1.63 16.96
C ILE A 112 -4.11 1.13 15.88
N PHE A 113 -4.04 1.65 14.66
CA PHE A 113 -4.89 1.20 13.56
C PHE A 113 -4.66 -0.28 13.22
N LEU A 114 -3.40 -0.71 13.10
CA LEU A 114 -3.05 -2.13 12.86
C LEU A 114 -3.60 -3.04 13.98
N THR A 115 -3.47 -2.61 15.23
CA THR A 115 -3.99 -3.35 16.39
C THR A 115 -5.51 -3.42 16.35
N ALA A 116 -6.19 -2.30 16.12
CA ALA A 116 -7.64 -2.24 16.02
C ALA A 116 -8.18 -3.14 14.91
N MET A 117 -7.61 -3.06 13.69
CA MET A 117 -7.99 -3.93 12.57
C MET A 117 -7.84 -5.40 12.94
N THR A 118 -6.74 -5.76 13.60
CA THR A 118 -6.46 -7.15 14.02
C THR A 118 -7.50 -7.64 15.02
N ILE A 119 -7.82 -6.81 16.02
CA ILE A 119 -8.87 -7.12 17.01
C ILE A 119 -10.22 -7.31 16.31
N PHE A 120 -10.64 -6.40 15.43
CA PHE A 120 -11.95 -6.48 14.79
C PHE A 120 -12.07 -7.61 13.76
N ILE A 121 -10.97 -8.03 13.13
CA ILE A 121 -10.95 -9.18 12.22
C ILE A 121 -11.05 -10.48 13.01
N VAL A 122 -10.26 -10.62 14.09
CA VAL A 122 -10.24 -11.82 14.92
C VAL A 122 -11.54 -11.96 15.72
N LYS A 123 -12.08 -10.86 16.24
CA LYS A 123 -13.33 -10.84 17.02
C LYS A 123 -14.59 -10.91 16.17
N ARG A 124 -14.54 -11.06 14.84
CA ARG A 124 -15.77 -11.22 14.06
C ARG A 124 -16.53 -12.44 14.59
N PRO A 125 -17.71 -12.27 15.23
CA PRO A 125 -18.51 -13.43 15.60
C PRO A 125 -18.80 -14.20 14.32
N LYS A 126 -18.80 -15.54 14.38
CA LYS A 126 -19.41 -16.39 13.35
C LYS A 126 -20.84 -15.90 13.17
N GLN A 127 -21.05 -15.01 12.20
CA GLN A 127 -22.39 -14.65 11.79
C GLN A 127 -22.89 -15.88 11.02
N ASN A 128 -23.76 -16.63 11.69
CA ASN A 128 -24.32 -17.92 11.28
C ASN A 128 -24.53 -18.01 9.76
N ARG A 129 -23.87 -19.00 9.16
CA ARG A 129 -24.36 -19.65 7.93
C ARG A 129 -25.44 -20.63 8.32
#